data_AF-A0A6N3EIK0-F1
#
_entry.id   AF-A0A6N3EIK0-F1
#
_cell.length_a   1.000
_cell.length_b   1.000
_cell.length_c   1.000
_cell.angle_alpha   90.00
_cell.angle_beta   90.00
_cell.angle_gamma   90.00
#
_symmetry.space_group_name_H-M   'P 1'
#
loop_
_entity.id
_entity.type
_entity.pdbx_description
1 polymer ?
#
loop_
_entity_poly.entity_id
_entity_poly.type
_entity_poly.pdbx_seq_one_letter_code
_entity_poly.pdbx_strand_id
1 'polypeptide(L)'
;MTTQNQENDYKVPQGLLDLVSRRYNVEIIDSHYILVDDKFNRYNIMYDIRLPQTVQTALRSKYGPNDTGMHVKWEFIESTNSVRFYSEIGNNILLLLDSVMPTNDNAI
;
A
#
# COMPACT_ATOMS: atom_id res chain seq x y z
N MET A 1 24.31 -9.96 24.85
CA MET A 1 23.01 -9.29 25.06
C MET A 1 22.49 -8.94 23.68
N THR A 2 21.60 -9.77 23.14
CA THR A 2 20.96 -9.55 21.85
C THR A 2 19.93 -8.44 22.04
N THR A 3 20.26 -7.23 21.58
CA THR A 3 19.30 -6.15 21.46
C THR A 3 18.22 -6.66 20.51
N GLN A 4 17.04 -6.98 21.06
CA GLN A 4 15.85 -7.12 20.24
C GLN A 4 15.64 -5.75 19.59
N ASN A 5 15.92 -5.65 18.29
CA ASN A 5 15.41 -4.56 17.47
C ASN A 5 13.89 -4.68 17.57
N GLN A 6 13.28 -3.93 18.49
CA GLN A 6 11.86 -3.66 18.42
C GLN A 6 11.69 -2.90 17.11
N GLU A 7 11.26 -3.61 16.06
CA GLU A 7 10.82 -3.01 14.81
C GLU A 7 9.86 -1.89 15.18
N ASN A 8 10.23 -0.66 14.82
CA ASN A 8 9.43 0.55 15.02
C ASN A 8 8.22 0.53 14.06
N ASP A 9 7.44 -0.55 14.10
CA ASP A 9 6.26 -0.79 13.29
C ASP A 9 5.07 -0.15 14.00
N TYR A 10 4.81 1.11 13.66
CA TYR A 10 3.61 1.80 14.11
C TYR A 10 2.46 1.44 13.18
N LYS A 11 1.34 0.97 13.73
CA LYS A 11 0.14 0.77 12.93
C LYS A 11 -0.35 2.09 12.34
N VAL A 12 -0.79 2.04 11.09
CA VAL A 12 -1.42 3.19 10.45
C VAL A 12 -2.76 3.48 11.14
N PRO A 13 -3.10 4.76 11.44
CA PRO A 13 -4.34 5.14 12.10
C PRO A 13 -5.58 4.55 11.42
N GLN A 14 -6.48 3.99 12.22
CA GLN A 14 -7.69 3.32 11.74
C GLN A 14 -8.52 4.17 10.78
N GLY A 15 -8.69 5.47 11.06
CA GLY A 15 -9.48 6.36 10.19
C GLY A 15 -8.90 6.51 8.78
N LEU A 16 -7.58 6.37 8.60
CA LEU A 16 -6.96 6.36 7.28
C LEU A 16 -7.22 5.03 6.57
N LEU A 17 -7.13 3.91 7.30
CA LEU A 17 -7.44 2.58 6.78
C LEU A 17 -8.89 2.51 6.30
N ASP A 18 -9.83 3.00 7.11
CA ASP A 18 -11.25 3.03 6.78
C ASP A 18 -11.51 3.85 5.50
N LEU A 19 -10.81 4.97 5.33
CA LEU A 19 -10.92 5.80 4.13
C LEU A 19 -10.43 5.07 2.88
N VAL A 20 -9.29 4.37 2.97
CA VAL A 20 -8.74 3.57 1.86
C VAL A 20 -9.66 2.40 1.52
N SER A 21 -10.06 1.62 2.52
CA SER A 21 -10.99 0.51 2.35
C SER A 21 -12.30 0.93 1.71
N ARG A 22 -12.88 2.07 2.13
CA ARG A 22 -14.13 2.59 1.55
C ARG A 22 -13.94 3.14 0.15
N ARG A 23 -12.91 3.93 -0.11
CA ARG A 23 -12.66 4.57 -1.42
C ARG A 23 -12.50 3.53 -2.51
N TYR A 24 -11.75 2.46 -2.22
CA TYR A 24 -11.40 1.45 -3.20
C TYR A 24 -12.24 0.18 -3.11
N ASN A 25 -13.11 0.06 -2.10
CA ASN A 25 -13.86 -1.14 -1.78
C ASN A 25 -12.94 -2.36 -1.63
N VAL A 26 -11.90 -2.23 -0.78
CA VAL A 26 -10.84 -3.24 -0.57
C VAL A 26 -10.68 -3.60 0.88
N GLU A 27 -10.22 -4.82 1.12
CA GLU A 27 -9.83 -5.31 2.44
C GLU A 27 -8.34 -5.05 2.67
N ILE A 28 -8.01 -4.37 3.77
CA ILE A 28 -6.63 -4.16 4.22
C ILE A 28 -6.29 -5.30 5.18
N ILE A 29 -5.33 -6.13 4.79
CA ILE A 29 -4.85 -7.28 5.55
C ILE A 29 -3.87 -6.82 6.63
N ASP A 30 -2.98 -5.91 6.28
CA ASP A 30 -1.98 -5.37 7.18
C ASP A 30 -1.59 -3.93 6.80
N SER A 31 -1.09 -3.18 7.77
CA SER A 31 -0.65 -1.80 7.56
C SER A 31 0.37 -1.36 8.60
N HIS A 32 1.40 -0.66 8.15
CA HIS A 32 2.47 -0.17 9.02
C HIS A 32 3.07 1.14 8.50
N TYR A 33 3.51 1.98 9.43
CA TYR A 33 4.50 3.01 9.19
C TYR A 33 5.87 2.43 9.47
N ILE A 34 6.74 2.53 8.48
CA ILE A 34 8.12 2.04 8.53
C ILE A 34 9.01 3.25 8.80
N LEU A 35 9.63 3.33 9.98
CA LEU A 35 10.61 4.37 10.28
C LEU A 35 11.84 4.21 9.38
N VAL A 36 12.10 5.19 8.53
CA VAL A 36 13.24 5.19 7.60
C VAL A 36 14.31 6.22 7.93
N ASP A 37 14.00 7.17 8.81
CA ASP A 37 14.95 8.18 9.30
C ASP A 37 14.58 8.56 10.75
N ASP A 38 15.44 8.18 11.70
CA ASP A 38 15.28 8.42 13.13
C ASP A 38 15.49 9.89 13.51
N LYS A 39 16.46 10.55 12.86
CA LYS A 39 16.84 11.94 13.12
C LYS A 39 15.71 12.91 12.77
N PHE A 40 14.98 12.62 11.70
CA PHE A 40 13.88 13.46 11.23
C PHE A 40 12.49 12.82 11.40
N ASN A 41 12.39 11.65 12.05
CA ASN A 41 11.16 10.89 12.20
C ASN A 41 10.39 10.71 10.86
N ARG A 42 11.11 10.30 9.81
CA ARG A 42 10.48 10.04 8.50
C ARG A 42 9.98 8.62 8.44
N TYR A 43 8.73 8.46 8.00
CA TYR A 43 8.07 7.17 7.89
C TYR A 43 7.61 6.94 6.46
N ASN A 44 7.88 5.74 5.95
CA ASN A 44 7.26 5.18 4.76
C ASN A 44 5.95 4.48 5.16
N ILE A 45 5.02 4.35 4.22
CA ILE A 45 3.75 3.66 4.46
C ILE A 45 3.77 2.30 3.76
N MET A 46 3.37 1.25 4.48
CA MET A 46 3.11 -0.06 3.91
C MET A 46 1.65 -0.44 4.08
N TYR A 47 1.03 -0.90 3.00
CA TYR A 47 -0.28 -1.55 3.03
C TYR A 47 -0.20 -2.92 2.38
N ASP A 48 -0.80 -3.90 3.01
CA ASP A 48 -1.11 -5.19 2.41
C ASP A 48 -2.61 -5.24 2.11
N ILE A 49 -2.97 -5.27 0.83
CA ILE A 49 -4.35 -5.07 0.38
C ILE A 49 -4.78 -6.26 -0.48
N ARG A 50 -5.94 -6.84 -0.16
CA ARG A 50 -6.59 -7.81 -1.04
C ARG A 50 -7.28 -7.06 -2.19
N LEU A 51 -6.57 -6.96 -3.32
CA LEU A 51 -7.07 -6.31 -4.53
C LEU A 51 -7.89 -7.27 -5.40
N PRO A 52 -8.97 -6.80 -6.05
CA PRO A 52 -9.67 -7.57 -7.08
C PRO A 52 -8.71 -7.99 -8.20
N GLN A 53 -8.93 -9.18 -8.77
CA GLN A 53 -8.07 -9.73 -9.83
C GLN A 53 -7.98 -8.79 -11.05
N THR A 54 -9.06 -8.08 -11.36
CA THR A 54 -9.09 -7.09 -12.45
C THR A 54 -8.08 -5.97 -12.24
N VAL A 55 -7.96 -5.46 -11.01
CA VAL A 55 -7.03 -4.39 -10.64
C VAL A 55 -5.60 -4.93 -10.58
N GLN A 56 -5.39 -6.15 -10.07
CA GLN A 56 -4.07 -6.80 -10.11
C GLN A 56 -3.56 -6.96 -11.55
N THR A 57 -4.43 -7.37 -12.48
CA THR A 57 -4.10 -7.47 -13.91
C THR A 57 -3.79 -6.09 -14.50
N ALA A 58 -4.57 -5.05 -14.17
CA ALA A 58 -4.30 -3.68 -14.62
C ALA A 58 -2.95 -3.16 -14.13
N LEU A 59 -2.59 -3.44 -12.87
CA LEU A 59 -1.29 -3.08 -12.28
C LEU A 59 -0.14 -3.74 -13.04
N ARG A 60 -0.21 -5.06 -13.29
CA ARG A 60 0.77 -5.80 -14.10
C ARG A 60 0.87 -5.26 -15.52
N SER A 61 -0.26 -4.98 -16.16
CA SER A 61 -0.29 -4.47 -17.53
C SER A 61 0.32 -3.08 -17.66
N LYS A 62 0.12 -2.22 -16.67
CA LYS A 62 0.55 -0.81 -16.73
C LYS A 62 1.98 -0.60 -16.24
N TYR A 63 2.43 -1.40 -15.27
CA TYR A 63 3.71 -1.18 -14.57
C TYR A 63 4.60 -2.42 -14.42
N GLY A 64 4.17 -3.58 -14.93
CA GLY A 64 4.84 -4.87 -14.73
C GLY A 64 6.32 -5.02 -15.11
N PRO A 65 6.94 -4.16 -15.96
CA PRO A 65 8.38 -4.24 -16.17
C PRO A 65 9.23 -3.87 -14.95
N ASN A 66 8.70 -3.05 -14.03
CA ASN A 66 9.50 -2.43 -12.97
C ASN A 66 8.96 -2.70 -11.56
N ASP A 67 7.70 -3.14 -11.42
CA ASP A 67 7.00 -3.28 -10.13
C ASP A 67 7.15 -2.05 -9.21
N THR A 68 7.26 -0.88 -9.84
CA THR A 68 7.35 0.43 -9.20
C THR A 68 6.71 1.52 -10.04
N GLY A 69 6.17 2.53 -9.38
CA GLY A 69 5.60 3.72 -9.98
C GLY A 69 5.16 4.72 -8.90
N MET A 70 5.23 6.02 -9.20
CA MET A 70 4.78 7.08 -8.28
C MET A 70 5.43 7.05 -6.87
N HIS A 71 6.71 6.63 -6.77
CA HIS A 71 7.39 6.40 -5.47
C HIS A 71 6.71 5.31 -4.60
N VAL A 72 6.11 4.33 -5.27
CA VAL A 72 5.54 3.14 -4.65
C VAL A 72 6.14 1.91 -5.32
N LYS A 73 6.66 0.98 -4.53
CA LYS A 73 7.00 -0.38 -4.95
C LYS A 73 5.93 -1.34 -4.47
N TRP A 74 5.71 -2.44 -5.18
CA TRP A 74 4.80 -3.49 -4.69
C TRP A 74 5.30 -4.89 -4.98
N GLU A 75 4.69 -5.86 -4.30
CA GLU A 75 4.87 -7.28 -4.53
C GLU A 75 3.52 -8.00 -4.41
N PHE A 76 3.35 -9.07 -5.19
CA PHE A 76 2.16 -9.91 -5.13
C PHE A 76 2.40 -11.06 -4.15
N ILE A 77 1.51 -11.21 -3.17
CA ILE A 77 1.60 -12.25 -2.15
C ILE A 77 0.58 -13.34 -2.47
N GLU A 78 1.06 -14.47 -3.00
CA GLU A 78 0.20 -15.57 -3.47
C GLU A 78 -0.57 -16.25 -2.33
N SER A 79 0.03 -16.40 -1.15
CA SER A 79 -0.57 -17.10 -0.01
C SER A 79 -1.80 -16.40 0.57
N THR A 80 -1.85 -15.07 0.49
CA THR A 80 -2.94 -14.23 0.98
C THR A 80 -3.81 -13.66 -0.14
N ASN A 81 -3.44 -13.93 -1.40
CA ASN A 81 -4.00 -13.31 -2.61
C ASN A 81 -4.10 -11.78 -2.47
N SER A 82 -2.99 -11.15 -2.12
CA SER A 82 -2.92 -9.73 -1.85
C SER A 82 -1.75 -9.07 -2.55
N VAL A 83 -1.74 -7.74 -2.52
CA VAL A 83 -0.64 -6.94 -3.03
C VAL A 83 -0.14 -6.07 -1.89
N ARG A 84 1.16 -6.18 -1.60
CA ARG A 84 1.83 -5.38 -0.59
C ARG A 84 2.50 -4.20 -1.25
N PHE A 85 2.14 -3.00 -0.82
CA PHE A 85 2.62 -1.72 -1.32
C PHE A 85 3.55 -1.06 -0.31
N TYR A 86 4.63 -0.46 -0.79
CA TYR A 86 5.57 0.32 0.00
C TYR A 86 5.71 1.70 -0.62
N SER A 87 5.30 2.74 0.10
CA SER A 87 5.37 4.14 -0.35
C SER A 87 6.50 4.88 0.34
N GLU A 88 7.39 5.44 -0.47
CA GLU A 88 8.51 6.26 0.01
C GLU A 88 8.11 7.71 0.30
N ILE A 89 6.99 8.17 -0.27
CA ILE A 89 6.53 9.55 -0.15
C ILE A 89 5.05 9.56 0.17
N GLY A 90 4.74 9.97 1.40
CA GLY A 90 3.36 10.13 1.87
C GLY A 90 2.53 8.88 1.65
N ASN A 91 1.30 9.07 1.15
CA ASN A 91 0.40 7.98 0.79
C ASN A 91 0.19 7.91 -0.73
N ASN A 92 1.29 7.88 -1.50
CA ASN A 92 1.22 7.79 -2.96
C ASN A 92 0.60 6.47 -3.46
N ILE A 93 0.36 5.51 -2.57
CA ILE A 93 -0.43 4.30 -2.86
C ILE A 93 -1.80 4.69 -3.41
N LEU A 94 -2.42 5.77 -2.91
CA LEU A 94 -3.71 6.24 -3.40
C LEU A 94 -3.64 6.69 -4.87
N LEU A 95 -2.59 7.41 -5.25
CA LEU A 95 -2.37 7.84 -6.63
C LEU A 95 -2.15 6.65 -7.55
N LEU A 96 -1.37 5.66 -7.08
CA LEU A 96 -1.14 4.43 -7.82
C LEU A 96 -2.47 3.68 -8.05
N LEU A 97 -3.26 3.49 -6.99
CA LEU A 97 -4.56 2.82 -7.03
C LEU A 97 -5.55 3.56 -7.92
N ASP A 98 -5.69 4.88 -7.79
CA ASP A 98 -6.53 5.71 -8.66
C ASP A 98 -6.17 5.53 -10.16
N SER A 99 -4.94 5.17 -10.46
CA SER A 99 -4.45 5.01 -11.83
C SER A 99 -4.76 3.64 -12.47
N VAL A 100 -5.12 2.63 -11.67
CA VAL A 100 -5.39 1.24 -12.12
C VAL A 100 -6.78 0.75 -11.75
N MET A 101 -7.43 1.41 -10.79
CA MET A 101 -8.81 1.14 -10.44
C MET A 101 -9.70 1.56 -11.61
N PRO A 102 -10.73 0.75 -11.93
CA PRO A 102 -11.72 1.17 -12.90
C PRO A 102 -12.38 2.47 -12.42
N THR A 103 -12.57 3.43 -13.34
CA THR A 103 -13.36 4.62 -13.06
C THR A 103 -14.77 4.17 -12.70
N ASN A 104 -15.12 4.29 -11.43
CA ASN A 104 -16.51 4.20 -11.03
C ASN A 104 -17.16 5.53 -11.43
N ASP A 105 -17.86 5.55 -12.56
CA ASP A 105 -18.70 6.70 -12.97
C ASP A 105 -19.83 7.02 -11.97
N ASN A 106 -19.94 6.23 -10.89
CA ASN A 106 -20.86 6.40 -9.76
C ASN A 106 -20.18 6.88 -8.46
N ALA A 107 -18.94 7.37 -8.51
CA ALA A 107 -18.34 8.04 -7.36
C ALA A 107 -18.97 9.43 -7.21
N ILE A 108 -19.85 9.56 -6.21
CA ILE A 108 -20.50 10.82 -5.78
C ILE A 108 -19.44 11.86 -5.41
#